data_AF-A0A7S3XKM5-F1
#
_entry.id   AF-A0A7S3XKM5-F1
#
_cell.length_a   1.000
_cell.length_b   1.000
_cell.length_c   1.000
_cell.angle_alpha   90.00
_cell.angle_beta   90.00
_cell.angle_gamma   90.00
#
_symmetry.space_group_name_H-M   'P 1'
#
loop_
_entity.id
_entity.type
_entity.pdbx_description
1 polymer ?
#
loop_
_entity_poly.entity_id
_entity_poly.type
_entity_poly.pdbx_seq_one_letter_code
_entity_poly.pdbx_strand_id
1 'polypeptide(L)'
;AAARREVRRRMDPRSAADFEVLYNELERWRAAEAKRVRAAGLGPADRQRAHQALLHKETRLLQTIDRLKAAAAKEGRAERVQRMLDLLAMPKKWELSDGEVTEVHTPFTTRAAELRELYRGLTAPLLGVDERLDVLLHVKWTVKEFDCPLTRDIVELVDREADLLNRGRGEKALEGLRRRVANLFLRFVETPEFNPEAARFLKIPPPPNQQPELEYDGSSAGPALMSKTMPPQFPENNNQRHLSEEVVEGMAGDYNPSLTH
;
A
#
# COMPACT_ATOMS: atom_id res chain seq x y z
N ALA A 1 -5.76 23.37 13.76
CA ALA A 1 -4.91 22.30 13.17
C ALA A 1 -5.65 20.96 13.03
N ALA A 2 -6.39 20.50 14.05
CA ALA A 2 -7.13 19.23 14.00
C ALA A 2 -8.23 19.19 12.92
N ALA A 3 -9.09 20.20 12.83
CA ALA A 3 -10.16 20.27 11.82
C ALA A 3 -9.64 20.22 10.36
N ARG A 4 -8.48 20.82 10.08
CA ARG A 4 -7.84 20.75 8.75
C ARG A 4 -7.27 19.35 8.44
N ARG A 5 -6.81 18.61 9.45
CA ARG A 5 -6.39 17.21 9.29
C ARG A 5 -7.61 16.30 9.07
N GLU A 6 -8.69 16.52 9.80
CA GLU A 6 -9.96 15.80 9.64
C GLU A 6 -10.52 15.94 8.22
N VAL A 7 -10.56 17.17 7.69
CA VAL A 7 -11.00 17.45 6.32
C VAL A 7 -10.07 16.79 5.29
N ARG A 8 -8.75 16.81 5.52
CA ARG A 8 -7.79 16.16 4.62
C ARG A 8 -7.91 14.63 4.62
N ARG A 9 -8.21 14.00 5.75
CA ARG A 9 -8.46 12.55 5.86
C ARG A 9 -9.70 12.11 5.10
N ARG A 10 -10.71 12.98 5.02
CA ARG A 10 -11.94 12.74 4.26
C ARG A 10 -11.77 12.96 2.75
N MET A 11 -10.91 13.91 2.37
CA MET A 11 -10.67 14.26 0.97
C MET A 11 -9.61 13.38 0.29
N ASP A 12 -8.64 12.85 1.05
CA ASP A 12 -7.55 12.01 0.54
C ASP A 12 -7.15 10.94 1.58
N PRO A 13 -7.95 9.87 1.75
CA PRO A 13 -7.66 8.81 2.72
C PRO A 13 -6.46 7.97 2.26
N ARG A 14 -5.37 7.99 3.04
CA ARG A 14 -4.10 7.30 2.68
C ARG A 14 -3.78 6.12 3.60
N SER A 15 -4.25 6.14 4.85
CA SER A 15 -3.97 5.11 5.85
C SER A 15 -5.19 4.23 6.14
N ALA A 16 -4.95 3.04 6.71
CA ALA A 16 -6.04 2.15 7.13
C ALA A 16 -7.00 2.84 8.12
N ALA A 17 -6.47 3.63 9.05
CA ALA A 17 -7.26 4.40 10.01
C ALA A 17 -8.15 5.45 9.32
N ASP A 18 -7.70 6.06 8.22
CA ASP A 18 -8.52 7.03 7.48
C ASP A 18 -9.71 6.33 6.80
N PHE A 19 -9.51 5.12 6.28
CA PHE A 19 -10.60 4.31 5.71
C PHE A 19 -11.56 3.78 6.78
N GLU A 20 -11.08 3.42 7.98
CA GLU A 20 -11.95 3.04 9.11
C GLU A 20 -12.91 4.17 9.49
N VAL A 21 -12.44 5.43 9.48
CA VAL A 21 -13.31 6.59 9.71
C VAL A 21 -14.41 6.67 8.65
N LEU A 22 -14.09 6.49 7.37
CA LEU A 22 -15.07 6.51 6.27
C LEU A 22 -16.10 5.38 6.39
N TYR A 23 -15.68 4.16 6.74
CA TYR A 23 -16.62 3.05 6.96
C TYR A 23 -17.55 3.33 8.14
N ASN A 24 -17.02 3.86 9.25
CA ASN A 24 -17.81 4.23 10.41
C ASN A 24 -18.83 5.35 10.12
N GLU A 25 -18.45 6.35 9.33
CA GLU A 25 -19.35 7.42 8.88
C GLU A 25 -20.46 6.89 7.95
N LEU A 26 -20.11 6.02 7.01
CA LEU A 26 -21.06 5.37 6.11
C LEU A 26 -22.09 4.54 6.90
N GLU A 27 -21.62 3.78 7.90
CA GLU A 27 -22.48 2.96 8.75
C GLU A 27 -23.45 3.81 9.58
N ARG A 28 -22.96 4.93 10.15
CA ARG A 28 -23.81 5.90 10.85
C ARG A 28 -24.87 6.51 9.94
N TRP A 29 -24.50 6.89 8.73
CA TRP A 29 -25.44 7.42 7.73
C TRP A 29 -26.49 6.37 7.36
N ARG A 30 -26.08 5.13 7.07
CA ARG A 30 -26.95 4.00 6.72
C ARG A 30 -27.96 3.73 7.84
N ALA A 31 -27.52 3.71 9.10
CA ALA A 31 -28.38 3.50 10.26
C ALA A 31 -29.40 4.64 10.43
N ALA A 32 -28.98 5.90 10.26
CA ALA A 32 -29.87 7.06 10.34
C ALA A 32 -30.91 7.08 9.22
N GLU A 33 -30.51 6.77 7.99
CA GLU A 33 -31.39 6.72 6.82
C GLU A 33 -32.39 5.55 6.94
N ALA A 34 -31.94 4.37 7.36
CA ALA A 34 -32.80 3.22 7.62
C ALA A 34 -33.84 3.54 8.70
N LYS A 35 -33.46 4.26 9.76
CA LYS A 35 -34.39 4.73 10.80
C LYS A 35 -35.41 5.72 10.24
N ARG A 36 -35.00 6.63 9.35
CA ARG A 36 -35.89 7.59 8.68
C ARG A 36 -36.93 6.89 7.79
N VAL A 37 -36.49 5.93 6.96
CA VAL A 37 -37.39 5.15 6.09
C VAL A 37 -38.39 4.34 6.91
N ARG A 38 -37.98 3.79 8.06
CA ARG A 38 -38.89 3.08 8.99
C ARG A 38 -39.90 4.02 9.65
N ALA A 39 -39.48 5.23 10.04
CA ALA A 39 -40.33 6.20 10.73
C ALA A 39 -41.27 6.98 9.79
N ALA A 40 -41.04 6.97 8.47
CA ALA A 40 -41.78 7.75 7.49
C ALA A 40 -43.24 7.33 7.24
N GLY A 41 -43.75 6.30 7.93
CA GLY A 41 -45.16 5.88 7.82
C GLY A 41 -45.58 5.37 6.43
N LEU A 42 -44.61 5.00 5.58
CA LEU A 42 -44.83 4.58 4.20
C LEU A 42 -45.57 3.23 4.11
N GLY A 43 -46.38 3.05 3.06
CA GLY A 43 -46.96 1.75 2.70
C GLY A 43 -45.89 0.70 2.34
N PRO A 44 -46.23 -0.60 2.33
CA PRO A 44 -45.25 -1.68 2.18
C PRO A 44 -44.47 -1.63 0.85
N ALA A 45 -45.14 -1.31 -0.25
CA ALA A 45 -44.49 -1.20 -1.56
C ALA A 45 -43.52 0.01 -1.63
N ASP A 46 -43.91 1.15 -1.06
CA ASP A 46 -43.13 2.38 -1.08
C ASP A 46 -41.91 2.28 -0.15
N ARG A 47 -42.08 1.63 1.01
CA ARG A 47 -41.00 1.30 1.93
C ARG A 47 -39.96 0.38 1.28
N GLN A 48 -40.40 -0.62 0.51
CA GLN A 48 -39.49 -1.50 -0.22
C GLN A 48 -38.68 -0.73 -1.26
N ARG A 49 -39.31 0.18 -2.03
CA ARG A 49 -38.60 1.04 -2.98
C ARG A 49 -37.59 1.97 -2.29
N ALA A 50 -37.95 2.54 -1.14
CA ALA A 50 -37.05 3.37 -0.34
C ALA A 50 -35.84 2.57 0.19
N HIS A 51 -36.04 1.32 0.63
CA HIS A 51 -34.95 0.43 1.03
C HIS A 51 -34.04 0.05 -0.14
N GLN A 52 -34.60 -0.24 -1.32
CA GLN A 52 -33.81 -0.50 -2.53
C GLN A 52 -32.95 0.71 -2.92
N ALA A 53 -33.52 1.93 -2.85
CA ALA A 53 -32.79 3.16 -3.12
C ALA A 53 -31.65 3.40 -2.11
N LEU A 54 -31.88 3.11 -0.82
CA LEU A 54 -30.86 3.16 0.23
C LEU A 54 -29.70 2.20 -0.07
N LEU A 55 -30.00 0.93 -0.36
CA LEU A 55 -28.99 -0.09 -0.67
C LEU A 55 -28.18 0.27 -1.93
N HIS A 56 -28.84 0.83 -2.94
CA HIS A 56 -28.16 1.30 -4.15
C HIS A 56 -27.17 2.42 -3.85
N LYS A 57 -27.56 3.38 -2.99
CA LYS A 57 -26.69 4.47 -2.57
C LYS A 57 -25.53 3.96 -1.69
N GLU A 58 -25.78 3.05 -0.77
CA GLU A 58 -24.75 2.37 0.03
C GLU A 58 -23.72 1.65 -0.87
N THR A 59 -24.20 0.86 -1.83
CA THR A 59 -23.34 0.12 -2.77
C THR A 59 -22.45 1.07 -3.56
N ARG A 60 -23.00 2.20 -4.06
CA ARG A 60 -22.22 3.23 -4.74
C ARG A 60 -21.15 3.84 -3.86
N LEU A 61 -21.46 4.12 -2.59
CA LEU A 61 -20.50 4.70 -1.65
C LEU A 61 -19.37 3.70 -1.31
N LEU A 62 -19.70 2.42 -1.09
CA LEU A 62 -18.71 1.36 -0.89
C LEU A 62 -17.79 1.22 -2.11
N GLN A 63 -18.34 1.21 -3.33
CA GLN A 63 -17.54 1.17 -4.56
C GLN A 63 -16.59 2.37 -4.67
N THR A 64 -17.03 3.56 -4.25
CA THR A 64 -16.16 4.75 -4.21
C THR A 64 -15.03 4.59 -3.19
N ILE A 65 -15.34 4.09 -1.99
CA ILE A 65 -14.33 3.81 -0.95
C ILE A 65 -13.30 2.79 -1.47
N ASP A 66 -13.74 1.73 -2.15
CA ASP A 66 -12.84 0.72 -2.72
C ASP A 66 -11.93 1.30 -3.81
N ARG A 67 -12.44 2.19 -4.66
CA ARG A 67 -11.63 2.91 -5.66
C ARG A 67 -10.58 3.79 -4.99
N LEU A 68 -10.96 4.53 -3.95
CA LEU A 68 -10.02 5.35 -3.16
C LEU A 68 -8.94 4.49 -2.51
N LYS A 69 -9.33 3.34 -1.93
CA LYS A 69 -8.41 2.38 -1.33
C LYS A 69 -7.42 1.81 -2.34
N ALA A 70 -7.88 1.46 -3.54
CA ALA A 70 -7.02 1.00 -4.62
C ALA A 70 -6.04 2.09 -5.09
N ALA A 71 -6.51 3.34 -5.22
CA ALA A 71 -5.67 4.48 -5.57
C ALA A 71 -4.60 4.76 -4.50
N ALA A 72 -4.99 4.83 -3.22
CA ALA A 72 -4.09 5.02 -2.09
C ALA A 72 -3.06 3.87 -1.98
N ALA A 73 -3.48 2.63 -2.20
CA ALA A 73 -2.57 1.48 -2.20
C ALA A 73 -1.54 1.55 -3.33
N LYS A 74 -1.93 2.05 -4.50
CA LYS A 74 -1.05 2.27 -5.66
C LYS A 74 -0.04 3.38 -5.37
N GLU A 75 -0.47 4.53 -4.87
CA GLU A 75 0.42 5.65 -4.52
C GLU A 75 1.37 5.27 -3.37
N GLY A 76 0.84 4.67 -2.31
CA GLY A 76 1.63 4.20 -1.17
C GLY A 76 2.57 3.05 -1.49
N ARG A 77 2.42 2.35 -2.62
CA ARG A 77 3.40 1.32 -3.04
C ARG A 77 4.74 1.97 -3.39
N ALA A 78 4.76 3.05 -4.16
CA ALA A 78 6.00 3.72 -4.55
C ALA A 78 6.75 4.24 -3.31
N GLU A 79 6.03 4.87 -2.38
CA GLU A 79 6.63 5.31 -1.11
C GLU A 79 7.15 4.16 -0.26
N ARG A 80 6.43 3.02 -0.19
CA ARG A 80 6.89 1.85 0.57
C ARG A 80 8.16 1.26 -0.02
N VAL A 81 8.23 1.14 -1.35
CA VAL A 81 9.44 0.69 -2.04
C VAL A 81 10.59 1.64 -1.76
N GLN A 82 10.37 2.96 -1.86
CA GLN A 82 11.40 3.94 -1.59
C GLN A 82 11.91 3.85 -0.14
N ARG A 83 10.99 3.78 0.84
CA ARG A 83 11.33 3.58 2.26
C ARG A 83 12.14 2.30 2.49
N MET A 84 11.75 1.19 1.85
CA MET A 84 12.50 -0.07 1.94
C MET A 84 13.93 0.09 1.41
N LEU A 85 14.10 0.68 0.23
CA LEU A 85 15.41 0.92 -0.37
C LEU A 85 16.28 1.84 0.50
N ASP A 86 15.69 2.85 1.13
CA ASP A 86 16.40 3.71 2.07
C ASP A 86 16.88 2.95 3.30
N LEU A 87 16.05 2.06 3.86
CA LEU A 87 16.44 1.22 5.00
C LEU A 87 17.52 0.19 4.66
N LEU A 88 17.53 -0.33 3.42
CA LEU A 88 18.57 -1.23 2.93
C LEU A 88 19.94 -0.54 2.84
N ALA A 89 19.93 0.74 2.44
CA ALA A 89 21.13 1.56 2.27
C ALA A 89 21.64 2.22 3.58
N MET A 90 20.91 2.09 4.69
CA MET A 90 21.30 2.74 5.94
C MET A 90 22.60 2.18 6.52
N PRO A 91 23.50 3.04 7.04
CA PRO A 91 24.70 2.59 7.73
C PRO A 91 24.36 1.77 8.98
N LYS A 92 25.27 0.87 9.35
CA LYS A 92 25.14 0.08 10.59
C LYS A 92 25.66 0.89 11.76
N LYS A 93 25.02 0.74 12.92
CA LYS A 93 25.49 1.35 14.17
C LYS A 93 26.30 0.32 14.94
N TRP A 94 27.57 0.62 15.20
CA TRP A 94 28.48 -0.24 15.97
C TRP A 94 28.82 0.44 17.28
N GLU A 95 28.69 -0.29 18.37
CA GLU A 95 29.17 0.13 19.68
C GLU A 95 30.66 -0.19 19.81
N LEU A 96 31.46 0.82 20.09
CA LEU A 96 32.88 0.68 20.40
C LEU A 96 33.05 0.16 21.84
N SER A 97 34.27 -0.31 22.15
CA SER A 97 34.65 -0.75 23.51
C SER A 97 34.38 0.30 24.59
N ASP A 98 34.36 1.57 24.20
CA ASP A 98 34.27 2.72 25.09
C ASP A 98 32.81 3.18 25.27
N GLY A 99 31.85 2.47 24.68
CA GLY A 99 30.41 2.78 24.73
C GLY A 99 29.94 3.82 23.71
N GLU A 100 30.83 4.33 22.86
CA GLU A 100 30.49 5.23 21.75
C GLU A 100 29.87 4.47 20.57
N VAL A 101 28.79 5.00 19.99
CA VAL A 101 28.12 4.40 18.82
C VAL A 101 28.60 5.10 17.55
N THR A 102 29.29 4.37 16.67
CA THR A 102 29.72 4.87 15.35
C THR A 102 28.84 4.31 14.23
N GLU A 103 28.55 5.14 13.23
CA GLU A 103 27.87 4.71 12.00
C GLU A 103 28.89 4.24 10.97
N VAL A 104 28.77 2.99 10.53
CA VAL A 104 29.70 2.33 9.61
C VAL A 104 28.97 1.86 8.36
N HIS A 105 29.45 2.31 7.21
CA HIS A 105 29.05 1.76 5.92
C HIS A 105 29.83 0.47 5.65
N THR A 106 29.11 -0.66 5.66
CA THR A 106 29.65 -1.94 5.21
C THR A 106 29.58 -2.03 3.68
N PRO A 107 30.40 -2.88 3.03
CA PRO A 107 30.30 -3.13 1.59
C PRO A 107 28.88 -3.49 1.14
N PHE A 108 28.10 -4.19 1.99
CA PHE A 108 26.72 -4.54 1.70
C PHE A 108 25.77 -3.33 1.73
N THR A 109 25.92 -2.43 2.70
CA THR A 109 25.13 -1.19 2.76
C THR A 109 25.49 -0.21 1.63
N THR A 110 26.76 -0.17 1.23
CA THR A 110 27.22 0.62 0.07
C THR A 110 26.60 0.09 -1.22
N ARG A 111 26.67 -1.23 -1.44
CA ARG A 111 26.02 -1.88 -2.58
C ARG A 111 24.51 -1.62 -2.60
N ALA A 112 23.83 -1.73 -1.45
CA ALA A 112 22.40 -1.41 -1.36
C ALA A 112 22.10 0.06 -1.69
N ALA A 113 22.99 0.99 -1.33
CA ALA A 113 22.88 2.40 -1.70
C ALA A 113 23.02 2.60 -3.22
N GLU A 114 23.99 1.95 -3.86
CA GLU A 114 24.16 1.99 -5.32
C GLU A 114 22.91 1.45 -6.05
N LEU A 115 22.40 0.30 -5.62
CA LEU A 115 21.18 -0.29 -6.17
C LEU A 115 19.95 0.61 -5.99
N ARG A 116 19.84 1.31 -4.86
CA ARG A 116 18.79 2.30 -4.64
C ARG A 116 18.88 3.45 -5.64
N GLU A 117 20.07 4.02 -5.86
CA GLU A 117 20.23 5.13 -6.80
C GLU A 117 19.92 4.71 -8.24
N LEU A 118 20.32 3.50 -8.64
CA LEU A 118 19.93 2.94 -9.94
C LEU A 118 18.41 2.79 -10.08
N TYR A 119 17.72 2.32 -9.04
CA TYR A 119 16.26 2.22 -9.07
C TYR A 119 15.57 3.59 -9.17
N ARG A 120 16.10 4.60 -8.46
CA ARG A 120 15.62 5.99 -8.57
C ARG A 120 15.81 6.53 -9.98
N GLY A 121 16.98 6.31 -10.59
CA GLY A 121 17.23 6.66 -11.99
C GLY A 121 16.26 5.97 -12.95
N LEU A 122 15.96 4.68 -12.73
CA LEU A 122 15.00 3.95 -13.58
C LEU A 122 13.57 4.48 -13.49
N THR A 123 13.18 5.05 -12.35
CA THR A 123 11.81 5.53 -12.08
C THR A 123 11.64 7.04 -12.26
N ALA A 124 12.71 7.78 -12.51
CA ALA A 124 12.69 9.22 -12.73
C ALA A 124 11.93 9.60 -14.02
N PRO A 125 10.98 10.55 -13.96
CA PRO A 125 10.10 10.88 -15.09
C PRO A 125 10.68 11.87 -16.12
N LEU A 126 11.87 12.43 -15.93
CA LEU A 126 12.35 13.61 -16.70
C LEU A 126 13.84 13.54 -17.11
N LEU A 127 14.35 12.35 -17.40
CA LEU A 127 15.74 12.22 -17.87
C LEU A 127 15.84 12.57 -19.35
N GLY A 128 16.89 13.32 -19.73
CA GLY A 128 17.27 13.44 -21.13
C GLY A 128 17.56 12.06 -21.74
N VAL A 129 17.54 11.94 -23.07
CA VAL A 129 17.80 10.64 -23.74
C VAL A 129 19.17 10.10 -23.34
N ASP A 130 20.22 10.95 -23.36
CA ASP A 130 21.58 10.55 -22.99
C ASP A 130 21.68 10.12 -21.52
N GLU A 131 21.11 10.90 -20.60
CA GLU A 131 21.07 10.57 -19.17
C GLU A 131 20.32 9.25 -18.92
N ARG A 132 19.22 9.01 -19.66
CA ARG A 132 18.49 7.75 -19.60
C ARG A 132 19.34 6.58 -20.11
N LEU A 133 20.03 6.76 -21.23
CA LEU A 133 20.93 5.74 -21.79
C LEU A 133 22.08 5.43 -20.81
N ASP A 134 22.61 6.43 -20.11
CA ASP A 134 23.62 6.22 -19.07
C ASP A 134 23.08 5.40 -17.91
N VAL A 135 21.89 5.72 -17.38
CA VAL A 135 21.26 4.92 -16.32
C VAL A 135 21.05 3.47 -16.79
N LEU A 136 20.53 3.28 -18.00
CA LEU A 136 20.33 1.95 -18.59
C LEU A 136 21.64 1.18 -18.73
N LEU A 137 22.73 1.85 -19.11
CA LEU A 137 24.06 1.26 -19.19
C LEU A 137 24.55 0.82 -17.81
N HIS A 138 24.46 1.66 -16.79
CA HIS A 138 24.88 1.30 -15.43
C HIS A 138 24.08 0.11 -14.89
N VAL A 139 22.75 0.11 -15.07
CA VAL A 139 21.88 -1.01 -14.70
C VAL A 139 22.32 -2.31 -15.39
N LYS A 140 22.62 -2.24 -16.69
CA LYS A 140 23.08 -3.39 -17.48
C LYS A 140 24.37 -3.99 -16.91
N TRP A 141 25.34 -3.17 -16.54
CA TRP A 141 26.59 -3.65 -15.95
C TRP A 141 26.38 -4.28 -14.58
N THR A 142 25.60 -3.64 -13.71
CA THR A 142 25.34 -4.15 -12.35
C THR A 142 24.62 -5.49 -12.37
N VAL A 143 23.63 -5.70 -13.24
CA VAL A 143 22.92 -6.99 -13.30
C VAL A 143 23.74 -8.08 -13.99
N LYS A 144 24.72 -7.72 -14.83
CA LYS A 144 25.61 -8.67 -15.51
C LYS A 144 26.61 -9.35 -14.59
N GLU A 145 26.77 -8.86 -13.36
CA GLU A 145 27.56 -9.54 -12.33
C GLU A 145 27.03 -10.95 -12.02
N PHE A 146 25.74 -11.20 -12.30
CA PHE A 146 25.10 -12.50 -12.10
C PHE A 146 24.44 -12.98 -13.38
N ASP A 147 24.65 -14.24 -13.72
CA ASP A 147 24.01 -14.87 -14.87
C ASP A 147 22.83 -15.75 -14.42
N CYS A 148 21.61 -15.23 -14.54
CA CYS A 148 20.39 -15.98 -14.26
C CYS A 148 19.23 -15.49 -15.14
N PRO A 149 18.10 -16.23 -15.20
CA PRO A 149 16.97 -15.83 -16.05
C PRO A 149 16.47 -14.40 -15.76
N LEU A 150 16.45 -13.98 -14.49
CA LEU A 150 16.03 -12.63 -14.11
C LEU A 150 16.95 -11.55 -14.69
N THR A 151 18.28 -11.72 -14.59
CA THR A 151 19.23 -10.72 -15.08
C THR A 151 19.27 -10.68 -16.61
N ARG A 152 19.12 -11.83 -17.28
CA ARG A 152 18.97 -11.91 -18.74
C ARG A 152 17.73 -11.16 -19.23
N ASP A 153 16.59 -11.35 -18.58
CA ASP A 153 15.35 -10.63 -18.90
C ASP A 153 15.52 -9.12 -18.72
N ILE A 154 16.21 -8.68 -17.65
CA ILE A 154 16.50 -7.25 -17.43
C ILE A 154 17.38 -6.71 -18.56
N VAL A 155 18.47 -7.39 -18.89
CA VAL A 155 19.40 -6.96 -19.95
C VAL A 155 18.70 -6.85 -21.31
N GLU A 156 17.87 -7.83 -21.68
CA GLU A 156 17.12 -7.80 -22.94
C GLU A 156 16.18 -6.59 -23.02
N LEU A 157 15.45 -6.32 -21.93
CA LEU A 157 14.50 -5.19 -21.89
C LEU A 157 15.22 -3.84 -21.89
N VAL A 158 16.37 -3.75 -21.21
CA VAL A 158 17.23 -2.57 -21.21
C VAL A 158 17.77 -2.29 -22.62
N ASP A 159 18.28 -3.32 -23.31
CA ASP A 159 18.80 -3.19 -24.67
C ASP A 159 17.70 -2.78 -25.65
N ARG A 160 16.49 -3.34 -25.48
CA ARG A 160 15.31 -2.94 -26.23
C ARG A 160 14.89 -1.49 -25.96
N GLU A 161 14.95 -1.03 -24.70
CA GLU A 161 14.64 0.37 -24.37
C GLU A 161 15.64 1.31 -25.04
N ALA A 162 16.94 1.00 -24.94
CA ALA A 162 18.01 1.78 -25.56
C ALA A 162 17.87 1.86 -27.08
N ASP A 163 17.59 0.75 -27.77
CA ASP A 163 17.35 0.74 -29.23
C ASP A 163 16.15 1.61 -29.63
N LEU A 164 15.05 1.55 -28.87
CA LEU A 164 13.87 2.37 -29.14
C LEU A 164 14.12 3.87 -28.87
N LEU A 165 14.93 4.20 -27.85
CA LEU A 165 15.34 5.57 -27.58
C LEU A 165 16.23 6.14 -28.68
N ASN A 166 17.22 5.37 -29.15
CA ASN A 166 18.09 5.75 -30.26
C ASN A 166 17.32 5.97 -31.57
N ARG A 167 16.17 5.30 -31.74
CA ARG A 167 15.25 5.48 -32.87
C ARG A 167 14.26 6.64 -32.67
N GLY A 168 14.36 7.40 -31.59
CA GLY A 168 13.51 8.56 -31.31
C GLY A 168 12.05 8.22 -30.99
N ARG A 169 11.78 7.04 -30.42
CA ARG A 169 10.40 6.66 -30.07
C ARG A 169 9.89 7.48 -28.88
N GLY A 170 8.65 7.96 -28.98
CA GLY A 170 8.03 8.78 -27.94
C GLY A 170 7.82 8.03 -26.61
N GLU A 171 7.90 8.78 -25.51
CA GLU A 171 7.90 8.25 -24.14
C GLU A 171 6.66 7.41 -23.78
N LYS A 172 5.48 7.78 -24.30
CA LYS A 172 4.24 7.04 -24.07
C LYS A 172 4.32 5.59 -24.55
N ALA A 173 5.06 5.33 -25.63
CA ALA A 173 5.25 3.97 -26.13
C ALA A 173 6.21 3.15 -25.26
N LEU A 174 7.07 3.83 -24.47
CA LEU A 174 8.06 3.21 -23.60
C LEU A 174 7.55 3.01 -22.17
N GLU A 175 6.42 3.62 -21.77
CA GLU A 175 5.90 3.55 -20.40
C GLU A 175 5.77 2.12 -19.87
N GLY A 176 5.17 1.22 -20.67
CA GLY A 176 5.02 -0.19 -20.29
C GLY A 176 6.36 -0.92 -20.16
N LEU A 177 7.32 -0.61 -21.04
CA LEU A 177 8.66 -1.19 -21.01
C LEU A 177 9.44 -0.71 -19.78
N ARG A 178 9.47 0.61 -19.54
CA ARG A 178 10.11 1.25 -18.38
C ARG A 178 9.56 0.69 -17.07
N ARG A 179 8.23 0.54 -16.97
CA ARG A 179 7.59 -0.06 -15.81
C ARG A 179 7.99 -1.52 -15.61
N ARG A 180 8.14 -2.30 -16.68
CA ARG A 180 8.59 -3.70 -16.60
C ARG A 180 10.05 -3.78 -16.14
N VAL A 181 10.94 -2.97 -16.71
CA VAL A 181 12.35 -2.88 -16.30
C VAL A 181 12.46 -2.51 -14.82
N ALA A 182 11.76 -1.47 -14.36
CA ALA A 182 11.79 -1.05 -12.96
C ALA A 182 11.27 -2.15 -12.00
N ASN A 183 10.21 -2.87 -12.37
CA ASN A 183 9.71 -3.97 -11.52
C ASN A 183 10.66 -5.16 -11.45
N LEU A 184 11.29 -5.54 -12.56
CA LEU A 184 12.27 -6.64 -12.56
C LEU A 184 13.54 -6.25 -11.81
N PHE A 185 14.00 -5.01 -11.98
CA PHE A 185 15.13 -4.48 -11.22
C PHE A 185 14.81 -4.41 -9.72
N LEU A 186 13.59 -4.02 -9.33
CA LEU A 186 13.18 -4.08 -7.93
C LEU A 186 13.26 -5.50 -7.37
N ARG A 187 12.79 -6.50 -8.12
CA ARG A 187 12.91 -7.91 -7.73
C ARG A 187 14.37 -8.33 -7.58
N PHE A 188 15.25 -7.85 -8.45
CA PHE A 188 16.70 -8.08 -8.32
C PHE A 188 17.24 -7.48 -7.01
N VAL A 189 16.84 -6.27 -6.64
CA VAL A 189 17.26 -5.63 -5.38
C VAL A 189 16.68 -6.31 -4.13
N GLU A 190 15.50 -6.91 -4.23
CA GLU A 190 14.83 -7.65 -3.15
C GLU A 190 15.40 -9.05 -2.92
N THR A 191 16.18 -9.59 -3.86
CA THR A 191 16.75 -10.94 -3.74
C THR A 191 18.06 -10.90 -2.93
N PRO A 192 18.17 -11.66 -1.81
CA PRO A 192 19.37 -11.68 -0.96
C PRO A 192 20.66 -12.09 -1.66
N GLU A 193 20.56 -12.94 -2.69
CA GLU A 193 21.69 -13.40 -3.50
C GLU A 193 22.43 -12.23 -4.17
N PHE A 194 21.70 -11.17 -4.54
CA PHE A 194 22.24 -10.00 -5.22
C PHE A 194 22.43 -8.81 -4.27
N ASN A 195 21.62 -8.76 -3.20
CA ASN A 195 21.66 -7.74 -2.16
C ASN A 195 21.52 -8.37 -0.77
N PRO A 196 22.64 -8.64 -0.07
CA PRO A 196 22.61 -9.30 1.23
C PRO A 196 21.76 -8.57 2.29
N GLU A 197 21.63 -7.24 2.21
CA GLU A 197 20.78 -6.47 3.14
C GLU A 197 19.28 -6.80 2.98
N ALA A 198 18.85 -7.31 1.81
CA ALA A 198 17.47 -7.69 1.55
C ALA A 198 16.99 -8.85 2.44
N ALA A 199 17.90 -9.69 2.94
CA ALA A 199 17.57 -10.77 3.86
C ALA A 199 16.86 -10.27 5.13
N ARG A 200 17.14 -9.03 5.57
CA ARG A 200 16.50 -8.42 6.75
C ARG A 200 15.00 -8.19 6.58
N PHE A 201 14.53 -8.11 5.34
CA PHE A 201 13.14 -7.80 5.00
C PHE A 201 12.35 -9.03 4.55
N LEU A 202 13.02 -10.17 4.35
CA LEU A 202 12.34 -11.44 4.17
C LEU A 202 11.77 -11.90 5.51
N LYS A 203 10.43 -11.88 5.61
CA LYS A 203 9.72 -12.53 6.72
C LYS A 203 9.99 -14.03 6.62
N ILE A 204 10.96 -14.54 7.37
CA ILE A 204 11.14 -15.99 7.56
C ILE A 204 9.90 -16.49 8.31
N PRO A 205 9.08 -17.38 7.74
CA PRO A 205 8.04 -18.05 8.52
C PRO A 205 8.72 -18.73 9.70
N PRO A 206 8.20 -18.59 10.93
CA PRO A 206 8.79 -19.31 12.06
C PRO A 206 8.92 -20.79 11.70
N PRO A 207 10.05 -21.45 12.01
CA PRO A 207 10.25 -22.85 11.68
C PRO A 207 9.08 -23.66 12.27
N PRO A 208 8.49 -24.60 11.51
CA PRO A 208 7.22 -25.25 11.89
C PRO A 208 7.30 -26.22 13.08
N ASN A 209 8.29 -26.14 13.98
CA ASN A 209 8.42 -27.11 15.08
C ASN A 209 9.22 -26.63 16.30
N GLN A 210 8.81 -25.53 16.92
CA GLN A 210 9.03 -25.33 18.35
C GLN A 210 7.68 -25.03 18.99
N GLN A 211 6.86 -26.07 19.09
CA GLN A 211 5.84 -26.11 20.14
C GLN A 211 6.62 -26.02 21.46
N PRO A 212 6.26 -25.13 22.41
CA PRO A 212 6.83 -25.20 23.73
C PRO A 212 6.57 -26.61 24.27
N GLU A 213 7.63 -27.34 24.63
CA GLU A 213 7.50 -28.59 25.38
C GLU A 213 6.65 -28.28 26.61
N LEU A 214 5.38 -28.69 26.56
CA LEU A 214 4.54 -28.74 27.73
C LEU A 214 5.14 -29.85 28.58
N GLU A 215 5.90 -29.42 29.60
CA GLU A 215 6.36 -30.26 30.69
C GLU A 215 5.14 -30.99 31.26
N TYR A 216 5.01 -32.27 30.88
CA TYR A 216 3.92 -33.12 31.32
C TYR A 216 4.27 -33.59 32.74
N ASP A 217 3.89 -32.79 33.74
CA ASP A 217 3.88 -33.26 35.12
C ASP A 217 2.87 -34.41 35.22
N GLY A 218 3.41 -35.60 35.39
CA GLY A 218 2.66 -36.83 35.58
C GLY A 218 1.95 -36.82 36.92
N SER A 219 0.79 -36.16 37.01
CA SER A 219 -0.21 -36.53 38.02
C SER A 219 -1.62 -36.05 37.70
N SER A 220 -2.51 -37.05 37.68
CA SER A 220 -3.97 -36.99 37.87
C SER A 220 -4.88 -36.66 36.67
N ALA A 221 -5.60 -37.72 36.27
CA ALA A 221 -7.01 -37.77 35.88
C ALA A 221 -7.61 -36.62 35.04
N GLY A 222 -7.94 -36.92 33.77
CA GLY A 222 -8.89 -36.14 32.98
C GLY A 222 -10.28 -36.05 33.65
N PRO A 223 -11.15 -35.11 33.24
CA PRO A 223 -12.02 -35.43 32.10
C PRO A 223 -12.60 -34.24 31.29
N ALA A 224 -13.30 -34.63 30.21
CA ALA A 224 -14.53 -34.04 29.66
C ALA A 224 -14.48 -32.74 28.83
N LEU A 225 -14.72 -32.93 27.53
CA LEU A 225 -15.27 -31.97 26.58
C LEU A 225 -16.62 -31.42 27.06
N MET A 226 -16.75 -30.10 27.21
CA MET A 226 -18.06 -29.42 27.23
C MET A 226 -18.02 -28.12 26.42
N SER A 227 -19.03 -28.01 25.55
CA SER A 227 -19.43 -26.87 24.74
C SER A 227 -19.87 -25.66 25.57
N LYS A 228 -19.50 -24.44 25.13
CA LYS A 228 -20.10 -23.15 25.54
C LYS A 228 -20.06 -22.23 24.32
N THR A 229 -21.17 -22.02 23.60
CA THR A 229 -22.25 -21.03 23.81
C THR A 229 -21.75 -19.57 23.88
N MET A 230 -22.22 -18.79 22.91
CA MET A 230 -21.99 -17.36 22.64
C MET A 230 -22.63 -16.44 23.70
N PRO A 231 -22.00 -15.31 24.10
CA PRO A 231 -22.68 -14.27 24.86
C PRO A 231 -23.06 -13.03 24.01
N PRO A 232 -24.15 -12.32 24.36
CA PRO A 232 -24.68 -11.17 23.61
C PRO A 232 -24.24 -9.78 24.13
N GLN A 233 -24.25 -8.80 23.19
CA GLN A 233 -24.64 -7.38 23.26
C GLN A 233 -24.26 -6.50 24.48
N PHE A 234 -23.66 -5.33 24.20
CA PHE A 234 -23.65 -4.13 25.07
C PHE A 234 -23.65 -2.84 24.22
N PRO A 235 -24.06 -1.67 24.78
CA PRO A 235 -25.10 -0.82 24.21
C PRO A 235 -24.59 0.49 23.59
N GLU A 236 -25.50 1.10 22.82
CA GLU A 236 -25.38 2.43 22.21
C GLU A 236 -25.12 3.52 23.26
N ASN A 237 -24.11 4.37 23.02
CA ASN A 237 -23.98 5.64 23.71
C ASN A 237 -24.33 6.79 22.74
N ASN A 238 -25.34 7.55 23.15
CA ASN A 238 -25.98 8.63 22.43
C ASN A 238 -25.34 9.96 22.83
N ASN A 239 -24.52 10.56 21.97
CA ASN A 239 -24.39 12.02 21.88
C ASN A 239 -23.48 12.43 20.74
N GLN A 240 -24.07 13.02 19.69
CA GLN A 240 -23.63 14.27 19.04
C GLN A 240 -24.45 14.45 17.75
N ARG A 241 -25.56 15.18 17.90
CA ARG A 241 -26.33 15.73 16.79
C ARG A 241 -25.76 17.08 16.40
N HIS A 242 -26.00 17.41 15.14
CA HIS A 242 -25.77 18.69 14.45
C HIS A 242 -24.34 18.90 13.97
N LEU A 243 -24.12 18.56 12.69
CA LEU A 243 -23.32 19.27 11.67
C LEU A 243 -23.20 18.41 10.39
N SER A 244 -24.29 17.74 9.97
CA SER A 244 -24.25 16.66 8.97
C SER A 244 -24.99 16.92 7.66
N GLU A 245 -25.46 18.15 7.40
CA GLU A 245 -26.11 18.50 6.12
C GLU A 245 -25.16 19.22 5.15
N GLU A 246 -24.35 20.19 5.59
CA GLU A 246 -23.42 20.91 4.70
C GLU A 246 -22.29 20.05 4.12
N VAL A 247 -21.88 18.98 4.82
CA VAL A 247 -20.78 18.10 4.38
C VAL A 247 -21.22 17.15 3.26
N VAL A 248 -22.52 16.84 3.17
CA VAL A 248 -23.08 15.92 2.17
C VAL A 248 -23.36 16.65 0.85
N GLU A 249 -23.72 17.94 0.89
CA GLU A 249 -23.86 18.77 -0.31
C GLU A 249 -22.51 19.16 -0.93
N GLY A 250 -21.47 19.38 -0.12
CA GLY A 250 -20.13 19.69 -0.62
C GLY A 250 -19.46 18.55 -1.41
N MET A 251 -19.90 17.30 -1.24
CA MET A 251 -19.42 16.16 -2.04
C MET A 251 -20.14 16.01 -3.39
N ALA A 252 -21.24 16.74 -3.62
CA ALA A 252 -22.02 16.68 -4.86
C ALA A 252 -21.90 17.93 -5.75
N GLY A 253 -21.21 18.99 -5.28
CA GLY A 253 -21.29 20.34 -5.85
C GLY A 253 -20.42 20.64 -7.07
N ASP A 254 -19.30 19.96 -7.31
CA ASP A 254 -18.36 20.34 -8.38
C ASP A 254 -18.15 19.22 -9.41
N TYR A 255 -19.17 19.00 -10.25
CA TYR A 255 -18.97 18.39 -11.57
C TYR A 255 -19.80 19.14 -12.61
N ASN A 256 -19.21 20.18 -13.22
CA ASN A 256 -19.75 20.89 -14.37
C ASN A 256 -19.17 20.27 -15.67
N PRO A 257 -19.95 19.58 -16.51
CA PRO A 257 -19.44 18.89 -17.69
C PRO A 257 -19.50 19.76 -18.96
N SER A 258 -19.09 21.03 -18.88
CA SER A 258 -19.09 21.91 -20.06
C SER A 258 -17.96 22.92 -20.02
N LEU A 259 -16.81 22.53 -20.59
CA LEU A 259 -15.80 23.41 -21.23
C LEU A 259 -14.77 22.54 -21.97
N THR A 260 -15.20 22.02 -23.12
CA THR A 260 -14.33 21.68 -24.24
C THR A 260 -15.00 22.18 -25.51
N HIS A 261 -14.54 23.33 -25.99
CA HIS A 261 -14.49 23.65 -27.42
C HIS A 261 -13.23 24.47 -27.68
#